data_AF-A0AA35S0G7-F1
#
_entry.id   AF-A0AA35S0G7-F1
#
_cell.length_a   1.000
_cell.length_b   1.000
_cell.length_c   1.000
_cell.angle_alpha   90.00
_cell.angle_beta   90.00
_cell.angle_gamma   90.00
#
_symmetry.space_group_name_H-M   'P 1'
#
loop_
_entity.id
_entity.type
_entity.pdbx_description
1 polymer ?
#
loop_
_entity_poly.entity_id
_entity_poly.type
_entity_poly.pdbx_seq_one_letter_code
_entity_poly.pdbx_strand_id
1 'polypeptide(L)'
;MRMRNRIFPSHGGMADQQAGAKLPTVPETLLKRRKRNDEVRKARSFARAATKKLRKDQRKVIFKRAEHYVKEYRQRELDEIRMKREARKRGNFYVPDEAKVVFVIRIRGINGVSPRVRKILQLLRLRQINNGVFVKVNKATVHMLKLVESYIAWGYPTVKTARELIYKRGYGKIQHQRVPLSHNTVIEKALGKFGIICIEDLLHEIVTVGPHFKEKQTAPKPRRGASVNQGPPPQCSAVCRETGSFLHSRGKWLRRQSQRSVDRAPSHRPREYRHSKRGKR
;
A
#
# COMPACT_ATOMS: atom_id res chain seq x y z
N MET A 1 -36.01 53.77 5.53
CA MET A 1 -35.42 54.86 6.34
C MET A 1 -34.40 55.63 5.49
N ARG A 2 -34.72 56.91 5.23
CA ARG A 2 -33.86 58.05 4.78
C ARG A 2 -32.99 57.80 3.53
N MET A 3 -33.47 58.11 2.32
CA MET A 3 -33.43 59.46 1.71
C MET A 3 -32.14 60.24 2.01
N ARG A 4 -31.37 60.51 0.95
CA ARG A 4 -30.76 61.82 0.67
C ARG A 4 -30.52 61.95 -0.83
N ASN A 5 -31.54 62.45 -1.51
CA ASN A 5 -31.40 63.26 -2.71
C ASN A 5 -30.35 64.35 -2.47
N ARG A 6 -29.40 64.49 -3.38
CA ARG A 6 -28.79 65.78 -3.69
C ARG A 6 -28.97 66.03 -5.18
N ILE A 7 -29.97 66.84 -5.46
CA ILE A 7 -30.17 67.56 -6.71
C ILE A 7 -29.49 68.92 -6.52
N PHE A 8 -28.76 69.40 -7.53
CA PHE A 8 -28.60 70.81 -7.99
C PHE A 8 -27.35 70.92 -8.90
N PRO A 9 -27.27 71.86 -9.86
CA PRO A 9 -28.27 72.32 -10.83
C PRO A 9 -27.81 72.08 -12.29
N SER A 10 -28.77 72.11 -13.21
CA SER A 10 -28.57 72.19 -14.66
C SER A 10 -28.08 73.58 -15.08
N HIS A 11 -26.86 73.67 -15.61
CA HIS A 11 -26.44 74.77 -16.48
C HIS A 11 -26.28 74.24 -17.89
N GLY A 12 -27.26 74.58 -18.73
CA GLY A 12 -27.11 74.52 -20.17
C GLY A 12 -26.21 75.65 -20.64
N GLY A 13 -25.38 75.37 -21.64
CA GLY A 13 -24.53 76.37 -22.26
C GLY A 13 -23.51 75.78 -23.22
N MET A 14 -23.90 75.77 -24.50
CA MET A 14 -23.07 75.86 -25.70
C MET A 14 -22.29 74.63 -26.18
N ALA A 15 -22.61 74.28 -27.42
CA ALA A 15 -21.89 73.36 -28.27
C ALA A 15 -20.53 73.97 -28.66
N ASP A 16 -19.46 73.21 -28.44
CA ASP A 16 -18.23 73.32 -29.20
C ASP A 16 -17.92 71.98 -29.87
N GLN A 17 -17.64 72.07 -31.16
CA GLN A 17 -17.40 70.95 -32.06
C GLN A 17 -16.02 70.31 -31.79
N GLN A 18 -16.03 68.98 -31.73
CA GLN A 18 -14.97 68.04 -32.13
C GLN A 18 -13.54 68.21 -31.58
N ALA A 19 -13.19 67.33 -30.63
CA ALA A 19 -11.88 66.68 -30.62
C ALA A 19 -12.08 65.20 -30.25
N GLY A 20 -12.13 64.33 -31.26
CA GLY A 20 -12.11 62.88 -31.05
C GLY A 20 -10.83 62.50 -30.32
N ALA A 21 -10.93 62.20 -29.03
CA ALA A 21 -9.81 61.72 -28.24
C ALA A 21 -9.27 60.44 -28.90
N LYS A 22 -8.09 60.53 -29.53
CA LYS A 22 -7.39 59.36 -30.07
C LYS A 22 -7.17 58.37 -28.93
N LEU A 23 -7.93 57.27 -28.93
CA LEU A 23 -7.73 56.15 -28.01
C LEU A 23 -6.24 55.78 -28.04
N PRO A 24 -5.60 55.51 -26.88
CA PRO A 24 -4.18 55.20 -26.84
C PRO A 24 -3.90 54.03 -27.78
N THR A 25 -3.10 54.27 -28.82
CA THR A 25 -2.85 53.30 -29.88
C THR A 25 -2.06 52.14 -29.28
N VAL A 26 -2.75 51.03 -29.01
CA VAL A 26 -2.13 49.86 -28.42
C VAL A 26 -1.11 49.30 -29.42
N PRO A 27 0.15 49.08 -29.02
CA PRO A 27 1.16 48.55 -29.92
C PRO A 27 0.77 47.15 -30.42
N GLU A 28 1.02 46.89 -31.71
CA GLU A 28 0.63 45.67 -32.42
C GLU A 28 1.15 44.39 -31.73
N THR A 29 2.33 44.48 -31.10
CA THR A 29 2.96 43.39 -30.34
C THR A 29 2.10 42.94 -29.16
N LEU A 30 1.42 43.87 -28.47
CA LEU A 30 0.50 43.55 -27.36
C LEU A 30 -0.79 42.91 -27.86
N LEU A 31 -1.31 43.33 -29.01
CA LEU A 31 -2.49 42.71 -29.63
C LEU A 31 -2.19 41.26 -30.07
N LYS A 32 -1.03 41.02 -30.69
CA LYS A 32 -0.55 39.66 -31.03
C LYS A 32 -0.37 38.79 -29.79
N ARG A 33 0.17 39.34 -28.69
CA ARG A 33 0.30 38.63 -27.40
C ARG A 33 -1.05 38.30 -26.77
N ARG A 34 -2.04 39.20 -26.81
CA ARG A 34 -3.40 38.97 -26.29
C ARG A 34 -4.09 37.85 -27.06
N LYS A 35 -4.08 37.91 -28.41
CA LYS A 35 -4.65 36.85 -29.26
C LYS A 35 -4.05 35.49 -28.96
N ARG A 36 -2.71 35.37 -28.88
CA ARG A 36 -2.01 34.13 -28.52
C ARG A 36 -2.40 33.62 -27.13
N ASN A 37 -2.48 34.51 -26.13
CA ASN A 37 -2.87 34.13 -24.77
C ASN A 37 -4.33 33.66 -24.71
N ASP A 38 -5.23 34.29 -25.46
CA ASP A 38 -6.64 33.91 -25.54
C ASP A 38 -6.81 32.55 -26.23
N GLU A 39 -6.08 32.29 -27.32
CA GLU A 39 -6.03 30.98 -27.98
C GLU A 39 -5.50 29.90 -27.03
N VAL A 40 -4.39 30.14 -26.33
CA VAL A 40 -3.84 29.21 -25.34
C VAL A 40 -4.83 28.99 -24.19
N ARG A 41 -5.56 30.02 -23.75
CA ARG A 41 -6.59 29.92 -22.71
C ARG A 41 -7.78 29.08 -23.18
N LYS A 42 -8.26 29.29 -24.41
CA LYS A 42 -9.33 28.51 -25.03
C LYS A 42 -8.93 27.04 -25.22
N ALA A 43 -7.73 26.78 -25.73
CA ALA A 43 -7.21 25.43 -25.88
C ALA A 43 -7.07 24.73 -24.51
N ARG A 44 -6.56 25.44 -23.49
CA ARG A 44 -6.47 24.92 -22.11
C ARG A 44 -7.84 24.66 -21.49
N SER A 45 -8.84 25.52 -21.71
CA SER A 45 -10.19 25.31 -21.17
C SER A 45 -10.87 24.09 -21.80
N PHE A 46 -10.75 23.93 -23.12
CA PHE A 46 -11.24 22.76 -23.84
C PHE A 46 -10.55 21.46 -23.37
N ALA A 47 -9.22 21.45 -23.28
CA ALA A 47 -8.47 20.29 -22.79
C ALA A 47 -8.82 19.96 -21.32
N ARG A 48 -9.04 20.96 -20.47
CA ARG A 48 -9.52 20.76 -19.08
C ARG A 48 -10.91 20.15 -19.05
N ALA A 49 -11.83 20.59 -19.91
CA ALA A 49 -13.17 20.02 -19.99
C ALA A 49 -13.14 18.57 -20.46
N ALA A 50 -12.34 18.25 -21.49
CA ALA A 50 -12.17 16.89 -22.00
C ALA A 50 -11.57 15.96 -20.93
N THR A 51 -10.46 16.36 -20.29
CA THR A 51 -9.84 15.57 -19.21
C THR A 51 -10.76 15.40 -17.99
N LYS A 52 -11.59 16.39 -17.67
CA LYS A 52 -12.59 16.26 -16.59
C LYS A 52 -13.66 15.23 -16.92
N LYS A 53 -14.13 15.16 -18.18
CA LYS A 53 -15.07 14.13 -18.63
C LYS A 53 -14.43 12.74 -18.52
N LEU A 54 -13.24 12.55 -19.11
CA LEU A 54 -12.50 11.29 -19.03
C LEU A 54 -12.26 10.81 -17.60
N ARG A 55 -11.84 11.70 -16.69
CA ARG A 55 -11.65 11.36 -15.27
C ARG A 55 -12.94 10.91 -14.58
N LYS A 56 -14.09 11.51 -14.92
CA LYS A 56 -15.38 11.10 -14.37
C LYS A 56 -15.75 9.70 -14.83
N ASP A 57 -15.54 9.40 -16.11
CA ASP A 57 -15.87 8.09 -16.67
C ASP A 57 -14.94 7.00 -16.12
N GLN A 58 -13.63 7.28 -16.06
CA GLN A 58 -12.65 6.41 -15.40
C GLN A 58 -13.02 6.14 -13.93
N ARG A 59 -13.45 7.16 -13.18
CA ARG A 59 -13.87 7.00 -11.78
C ARG A 59 -15.05 6.04 -11.63
N LYS A 60 -16.03 6.09 -12.54
CA LYS A 60 -17.16 5.15 -12.55
C LYS A 60 -16.70 3.72 -12.79
N VAL A 61 -15.77 3.52 -13.75
CA VAL A 61 -15.20 2.20 -14.06
C VAL A 61 -14.43 1.64 -12.86
N ILE A 62 -13.56 2.46 -12.25
CA ILE A 62 -12.77 2.06 -11.07
C ILE A 62 -13.68 1.66 -9.91
N PHE A 63 -14.76 2.40 -9.69
CA PHE A 63 -15.72 2.12 -8.61
C PHE A 63 -16.41 0.76 -8.82
N LYS A 64 -16.99 0.52 -10.01
CA LYS A 64 -17.63 -0.75 -10.35
C LYS A 64 -16.67 -1.94 -10.25
N ARG A 65 -15.41 -1.77 -10.66
CA ARG A 65 -14.38 -2.82 -10.51
C ARG A 65 -14.05 -3.13 -9.05
N ALA A 66 -13.90 -2.09 -8.22
CA ALA A 66 -13.65 -2.28 -6.80
C ALA A 66 -14.80 -3.01 -6.10
N GLU A 67 -16.05 -2.68 -6.43
CA GLU A 67 -17.23 -3.40 -5.95
C GLU A 67 -17.20 -4.88 -6.35
N HIS A 68 -16.87 -5.16 -7.62
CA HIS A 68 -16.73 -6.52 -8.12
C HIS A 68 -15.70 -7.33 -7.33
N TYR A 69 -14.48 -6.80 -7.11
CA TYR A 69 -13.45 -7.51 -6.36
C TYR A 69 -13.84 -7.77 -4.90
N VAL A 70 -14.49 -6.80 -4.25
CA VAL A 70 -14.98 -6.99 -2.87
C VAL A 70 -16.02 -8.11 -2.82
N LYS A 71 -16.95 -8.14 -3.79
CA LYS A 71 -17.94 -9.21 -3.91
C LYS A 71 -17.27 -10.56 -4.12
N GLU A 72 -16.29 -10.63 -5.02
CA GLU A 72 -15.53 -11.85 -5.32
C GLU A 72 -14.79 -12.39 -4.09
N TYR A 73 -14.09 -11.54 -3.32
CA TYR A 73 -13.42 -11.99 -2.09
C TYR A 73 -14.39 -12.52 -1.05
N ARG A 74 -15.52 -11.83 -0.85
CA ARG A 74 -16.56 -12.27 0.09
C ARG A 74 -17.18 -13.60 -0.35
N GLN A 75 -17.45 -13.76 -1.63
CA GLN A 75 -17.97 -15.01 -2.18
C GLN A 75 -16.98 -16.15 -1.96
N ARG A 76 -15.69 -15.96 -2.27
CA ARG A 76 -14.65 -16.97 -2.01
C ARG A 76 -14.58 -17.40 -0.54
N GLU A 77 -14.61 -16.44 0.38
CA GLU A 77 -14.61 -16.74 1.82
C GLU A 77 -15.84 -17.56 2.23
N LEU A 78 -17.03 -17.19 1.73
CA LEU A 78 -18.28 -17.93 1.99
C LEU A 78 -18.28 -19.32 1.37
N ASP A 79 -17.75 -19.47 0.16
CA ASP A 79 -17.67 -20.74 -0.56
C ASP A 79 -16.73 -21.71 0.13
N GLU A 80 -15.57 -21.25 0.64
CA GLU A 80 -14.68 -22.07 1.45
C GLU A 80 -15.37 -22.56 2.73
N ILE A 81 -16.16 -21.72 3.39
CA ILE A 81 -16.91 -22.10 4.60
C ILE A 81 -18.00 -23.11 4.25
N ARG A 82 -18.73 -22.88 3.14
CA ARG A 82 -19.76 -23.79 2.64
C ARG A 82 -19.18 -25.18 2.36
N MET A 83 -18.09 -25.25 1.58
CA MET A 83 -17.42 -26.52 1.25
C MET A 83 -16.93 -27.27 2.50
N LYS A 84 -16.37 -26.55 3.48
CA LYS A 84 -15.98 -27.15 4.78
C LYS A 84 -17.18 -27.74 5.54
N ARG A 85 -18.34 -27.07 5.51
CA ARG A 85 -19.56 -27.54 6.18
C ARG A 85 -20.17 -28.74 5.45
N GLU A 86 -20.22 -28.72 4.12
CA GLU A 86 -20.73 -29.82 3.31
C GLU A 86 -19.88 -31.08 3.46
N ALA A 87 -18.55 -30.93 3.44
CA ALA A 87 -17.64 -32.04 3.69
C ALA A 87 -17.90 -32.67 5.07
N ARG A 88 -17.97 -31.85 6.13
CA ARG A 88 -18.30 -32.31 7.49
C ARG A 88 -19.67 -33.00 7.57
N LYS A 89 -20.69 -32.45 6.90
CA LYS A 89 -22.04 -33.03 6.87
C LYS A 89 -22.05 -34.42 6.22
N ARG A 90 -21.23 -34.63 5.19
CA ARG A 90 -21.08 -35.91 4.50
C ARG A 90 -20.06 -36.86 5.16
N GLY A 91 -19.38 -36.44 6.22
CA GLY A 91 -18.29 -37.20 6.84
C GLY A 91 -16.97 -37.20 6.07
N ASN A 92 -16.85 -36.38 5.01
CA ASN A 92 -15.65 -36.25 4.18
C ASN A 92 -14.74 -35.10 4.67
N PHE A 93 -13.48 -35.11 4.25
CA PHE A 93 -12.50 -34.06 4.57
C PHE A 93 -12.36 -33.07 3.41
N TYR A 94 -12.40 -31.77 3.73
CA TYR A 94 -12.09 -30.71 2.77
C TYR A 94 -10.63 -30.25 2.93
N VAL A 95 -9.83 -30.39 1.89
CA VAL A 95 -8.47 -29.87 1.81
C VAL A 95 -8.51 -28.51 1.08
N PRO A 96 -8.09 -27.40 1.71
CA PRO A 96 -8.07 -26.10 1.06
C PRO A 96 -7.01 -26.04 -0.05
N ASP A 97 -7.22 -25.16 -1.03
CA ASP A 97 -6.25 -24.91 -2.11
C ASP A 97 -4.92 -24.39 -1.54
N GLU A 98 -3.82 -24.75 -2.21
CA GLU A 98 -2.50 -24.27 -1.83
C GLU A 98 -2.36 -22.77 -2.13
N ALA A 99 -1.75 -22.03 -1.22
CA ALA A 99 -1.59 -20.59 -1.37
C ALA A 99 -0.58 -20.27 -2.50
N LYS A 100 -1.01 -19.40 -3.43
CA LYS A 100 -0.26 -19.09 -4.66
C LYS A 100 0.79 -17.98 -4.48
N VAL A 101 0.71 -17.20 -3.40
CA VAL A 101 1.63 -16.07 -3.11
C VAL A 101 2.18 -16.14 -1.71
N VAL A 102 3.46 -15.85 -1.59
CA VAL A 102 4.16 -15.71 -0.31
C VAL A 102 4.65 -14.28 -0.17
N PHE A 103 4.53 -13.71 1.03
CA PHE A 103 5.20 -12.48 1.41
C PHE A 103 6.49 -12.82 2.16
N VAL A 104 7.60 -12.28 1.68
CA VAL A 104 8.95 -12.61 2.12
C VAL A 104 9.62 -11.37 2.71
N ILE A 105 10.08 -11.45 3.96
CA ILE A 105 10.73 -10.34 4.69
C ILE A 105 12.15 -10.75 5.11
N ARG A 106 13.13 -9.88 4.88
CA ARG A 106 14.50 -10.09 5.38
C ARG A 106 14.63 -9.71 6.84
N ILE A 107 15.12 -10.63 7.67
CA ILE A 107 15.28 -10.45 9.12
C ILE A 107 16.73 -10.25 9.57
N ARG A 108 17.71 -10.72 8.79
CA ARG A 108 19.16 -10.65 9.13
C ARG A 108 19.89 -9.56 8.32
N GLY A 109 20.97 -9.05 8.89
CA GLY A 109 21.88 -8.06 8.28
C GLY A 109 22.68 -8.59 7.08
N ILE A 110 23.63 -7.79 6.59
CA ILE A 110 24.43 -8.07 5.37
C ILE A 110 25.76 -8.79 5.67
N ASN A 111 26.24 -8.66 6.90
CA ASN A 111 27.55 -9.18 7.31
C ASN A 111 27.49 -10.70 7.52
N GLY A 112 28.56 -11.41 7.16
CA GLY A 112 28.67 -12.87 7.36
C GLY A 112 27.71 -13.72 6.53
N VAL A 113 27.17 -13.19 5.42
CA VAL A 113 26.28 -13.96 4.52
C VAL A 113 27.10 -14.68 3.46
N SER A 114 26.93 -16.01 3.38
CA SER A 114 27.56 -16.85 2.36
C SER A 114 27.23 -16.37 0.93
N PRO A 115 28.14 -16.53 -0.04
CA PRO A 115 27.95 -15.99 -1.39
C PRO A 115 26.71 -16.57 -2.09
N ARG A 116 26.41 -17.85 -1.87
CA ARG A 116 25.21 -18.52 -2.42
C ARG A 116 23.91 -17.89 -1.90
N VAL A 117 23.80 -17.72 -0.59
CA VAL A 117 22.63 -17.08 0.04
C VAL A 117 22.52 -15.61 -0.38
N ARG A 118 23.65 -14.90 -0.43
CA ARG A 118 23.71 -13.50 -0.86
C ARG A 118 23.14 -13.34 -2.27
N LYS A 119 23.49 -14.23 -3.20
CA LYS A 119 22.97 -14.19 -4.57
C LYS A 119 21.46 -14.45 -4.62
N ILE A 120 20.94 -15.42 -3.86
CA ILE A 120 19.50 -15.70 -3.79
C ILE A 120 18.74 -14.48 -3.24
N LEU A 121 19.23 -13.84 -2.17
CA LEU A 121 18.64 -12.62 -1.62
C LEU A 121 18.65 -11.46 -2.62
N GLN A 122 19.70 -11.34 -3.44
CA GLN A 122 19.76 -10.36 -4.51
C GLN A 122 18.72 -10.61 -5.61
N LEU A 123 18.51 -11.88 -6.01
CA LEU A 123 17.48 -12.27 -6.99
C LEU A 123 16.07 -11.96 -6.47
N LEU A 124 15.81 -12.23 -5.19
CA LEU A 124 14.55 -11.88 -4.53
C LEU A 124 14.42 -10.36 -4.25
N ARG A 125 15.47 -9.58 -4.50
CA ARG A 125 15.56 -8.12 -4.28
C ARG A 125 15.51 -7.70 -2.80
N LEU A 126 15.84 -8.64 -1.91
CA LEU A 126 15.93 -8.45 -0.46
C LEU A 126 17.33 -7.99 -0.04
N ARG A 127 17.71 -6.76 -0.44
CA ARG A 127 19.05 -6.22 -0.21
C ARG A 127 19.28 -5.65 1.20
N GLN A 128 18.24 -5.11 1.82
CA GLN A 128 18.30 -4.46 3.14
C GLN A 128 17.41 -5.19 4.14
N ILE A 129 17.69 -5.00 5.43
CA ILE A 129 16.86 -5.54 6.52
C ILE A 129 15.45 -4.94 6.47
N ASN A 130 14.45 -5.73 6.85
CA ASN A 130 13.03 -5.37 6.85
C ASN A 130 12.46 -5.02 5.46
N ASN A 131 13.18 -5.33 4.39
CA ASN A 131 12.62 -5.31 3.04
C ASN A 131 11.64 -6.46 2.88
N GLY A 132 10.50 -6.18 2.26
CA GLY A 132 9.44 -7.15 1.98
C GLY A 132 9.13 -7.23 0.48
N VAL A 133 8.90 -8.43 -0.03
CA VAL A 133 8.55 -8.68 -1.45
C VAL A 133 7.49 -9.78 -1.53
N PHE A 134 6.47 -9.59 -2.39
CA PHE A 134 5.54 -10.65 -2.78
C PHE A 134 6.17 -11.56 -3.82
N VAL A 135 6.13 -12.87 -3.63
CA VAL A 135 6.75 -13.88 -4.52
C VAL A 135 5.69 -14.91 -4.90
N LYS A 136 5.61 -15.25 -6.19
CA LYS A 136 4.77 -16.35 -6.67
C LYS A 136 5.34 -17.68 -6.19
N VAL A 137 4.47 -18.53 -5.67
CA VAL A 137 4.83 -19.89 -5.25
C VAL A 137 5.02 -20.75 -6.50
N ASN A 138 6.20 -21.31 -6.62
CA ASN A 138 6.61 -22.28 -7.62
C ASN A 138 7.59 -23.25 -6.94
N LYS A 139 7.72 -24.47 -7.45
CA LYS A 139 8.67 -25.47 -6.93
C LYS A 139 10.07 -24.86 -6.76
N ALA A 140 10.55 -24.13 -7.78
CA ALA A 140 11.84 -23.45 -7.74
C ALA A 140 11.93 -22.37 -6.64
N THR A 141 10.90 -21.53 -6.46
CA THR A 141 10.92 -20.46 -5.45
C THR A 141 10.85 -21.03 -4.04
N VAL A 142 10.12 -22.12 -3.82
CA VAL A 142 10.09 -22.85 -2.54
C VAL A 142 11.48 -23.40 -2.20
N HIS A 143 12.18 -24.02 -3.15
CA HIS A 143 13.56 -24.47 -2.93
C HIS A 143 14.52 -23.31 -2.63
N MET A 144 14.41 -22.19 -3.34
CA MET A 144 15.20 -20.99 -3.04
C MET A 144 14.93 -20.48 -1.62
N LEU A 145 13.66 -20.43 -1.19
CA LEU A 145 13.27 -19.98 0.15
C LEU A 145 13.80 -20.90 1.25
N LYS A 146 13.79 -22.22 1.03
CA LYS A 146 14.39 -23.20 1.96
C LYS A 146 15.88 -22.97 2.19
N LEU A 147 16.63 -22.63 1.13
CA LEU A 147 18.07 -22.36 1.25
C LEU A 147 18.41 -21.10 2.07
N VAL A 148 17.51 -20.12 2.10
CA VAL A 148 17.72 -18.82 2.76
C VAL A 148 16.87 -18.65 4.02
N GLU A 149 16.32 -19.75 4.52
CA GLU A 149 15.35 -19.81 5.61
C GLU A 149 15.85 -19.10 6.88
N SER A 150 17.15 -19.23 7.21
CA SER A 150 17.75 -18.59 8.40
C SER A 150 17.86 -17.06 8.32
N TYR A 151 17.75 -16.47 7.13
CA TYR A 151 17.91 -15.03 6.89
C TYR A 151 16.59 -14.30 6.64
N ILE A 152 15.49 -15.06 6.48
CA ILE A 152 14.20 -14.57 6.00
C ILE A 152 13.07 -15.06 6.92
N ALA A 153 12.02 -14.27 7.06
CA ALA A 153 10.71 -14.74 7.52
C ALA A 153 9.73 -14.65 6.35
N TRP A 154 8.94 -15.69 6.11
CA TRP A 154 7.97 -15.71 5.03
C TRP A 154 6.67 -16.42 5.44
N GLY A 155 5.57 -16.01 4.83
CA GLY A 155 4.24 -16.55 5.09
C GLY A 155 3.23 -16.11 4.03
N TYR A 156 2.01 -16.64 4.12
CA TYR A 156 0.94 -16.35 3.17
C TYR A 156 0.19 -15.08 3.61
N PRO A 157 0.14 -14.01 2.78
CA PRO A 157 -0.56 -12.79 3.14
C PRO A 157 -2.08 -12.97 2.99
N THR A 158 -2.84 -12.38 3.92
CA THR A 158 -4.29 -12.18 3.73
C THR A 158 -4.54 -10.94 2.85
N VAL A 159 -5.72 -10.85 2.24
CA VAL A 159 -6.12 -9.68 1.42
C VAL A 159 -5.97 -8.36 2.20
N LYS A 160 -6.35 -8.36 3.49
CA LYS A 160 -6.18 -7.20 4.39
C LYS A 160 -4.71 -6.81 4.54
N THR A 161 -3.83 -7.78 4.83
CA THR A 161 -2.40 -7.49 5.01
C THR A 161 -1.75 -7.00 3.72
N ALA A 162 -2.08 -7.60 2.57
CA ALA A 162 -1.59 -7.17 1.27
C ALA A 162 -2.06 -5.74 0.95
N ARG A 163 -3.33 -5.44 1.24
CA ARG A 163 -3.91 -4.10 1.10
C ARG A 163 -3.12 -3.08 1.92
N GLU A 164 -2.97 -3.30 3.22
CA GLU A 164 -2.26 -2.37 4.10
C GLU A 164 -0.80 -2.14 3.67
N LEU A 165 -0.12 -3.18 3.21
CA LEU A 165 1.25 -3.06 2.71
C LEU A 165 1.34 -2.18 1.46
N ILE A 166 0.43 -2.34 0.52
CA ILE A 166 0.43 -1.55 -0.73
C ILE A 166 0.04 -0.10 -0.43
N TYR A 167 -0.99 0.14 0.38
CA TYR A 167 -1.41 1.51 0.70
C TYR A 167 -0.40 2.27 1.56
N LYS A 168 0.18 1.63 2.60
CA LYS A 168 1.10 2.32 3.53
C LYS A 168 2.55 2.33 3.05
N ARG A 169 2.98 1.28 2.33
CA ARG A 169 4.40 1.04 1.98
C ARG A 169 4.60 0.79 0.49
N GLY A 170 3.59 0.96 -0.35
CA GLY A 170 3.68 0.77 -1.79
C GLY A 170 4.43 1.89 -2.49
N TYR A 171 5.38 1.50 -3.33
CA TYR A 171 6.10 2.40 -4.22
C TYR A 171 6.03 1.82 -5.63
N GLY A 172 6.13 2.68 -6.64
CA GLY A 172 6.30 2.32 -8.03
C GLY A 172 7.73 2.61 -8.49
N LYS A 173 8.18 1.86 -9.50
CA LYS A 173 9.41 2.15 -10.23
C LYS A 173 9.02 2.76 -11.58
N ILE A 174 9.22 4.06 -11.74
CA ILE A 174 8.94 4.80 -12.98
C ILE A 174 10.25 5.43 -13.43
N GLN A 175 10.67 5.20 -14.67
CA GLN A 175 11.92 5.76 -15.22
C GLN A 175 13.12 5.57 -14.27
N HIS A 176 13.28 4.37 -13.72
CA HIS A 176 14.30 4.01 -12.73
C HIS A 176 14.24 4.72 -11.36
N GLN A 177 13.32 5.67 -11.19
CA GLN A 177 13.07 6.36 -9.93
C GLN A 177 12.02 5.66 -9.09
N ARG A 178 12.10 5.86 -7.78
CA ARG A 178 11.18 5.29 -6.79
C ARG A 178 10.15 6.34 -6.40
N VAL A 179 8.91 6.15 -6.83
CA VAL A 179 7.82 7.11 -6.64
C VAL A 179 6.76 6.50 -5.71
N PRO A 180 6.24 7.22 -4.71
CA PRO A 180 5.15 6.71 -3.87
C PRO A 180 3.85 6.51 -4.67
N LEU A 181 3.08 5.48 -4.32
CA LEU A 181 1.78 5.19 -4.97
C LEU A 181 0.65 6.03 -4.35
N SER A 182 0.73 7.36 -4.46
CA SER A 182 -0.27 8.28 -3.89
C SER A 182 -1.48 8.52 -4.80
N HIS A 183 -1.30 8.41 -6.12
CA HIS A 183 -2.33 8.68 -7.12
C HIS A 183 -2.39 7.57 -8.16
N ASN A 184 -3.60 7.25 -8.64
CA ASN A 184 -3.82 6.21 -9.66
C ASN A 184 -3.12 6.52 -11.00
N THR A 185 -2.85 7.80 -11.29
CA THR A 185 -2.10 8.22 -12.49
C THR A 185 -0.68 7.64 -12.55
N VAL A 186 -0.07 7.39 -11.40
CA VAL A 186 1.26 6.76 -11.28
C VAL A 186 1.20 5.30 -11.76
N ILE A 187 0.10 4.61 -11.44
CA ILE A 187 -0.13 3.20 -11.80
C ILE A 187 -0.50 3.11 -13.28
N GLU A 188 -1.44 3.93 -13.73
CA GLU A 188 -1.89 3.94 -15.13
C GLU A 188 -0.72 4.22 -16.11
N LYS A 189 0.19 5.13 -15.78
CA LYS A 189 1.39 5.39 -16.60
C LYS A 189 2.31 4.18 -16.72
N ALA A 190 2.45 3.38 -15.66
CA ALA A 190 3.38 2.25 -15.63
C ALA A 190 2.73 0.95 -16.15
N LEU A 191 1.45 0.76 -15.86
CA LEU A 191 0.75 -0.52 -15.98
C LEU A 191 -0.55 -0.44 -16.80
N GLY A 192 -0.89 0.73 -17.36
CA GLY A 192 -2.09 0.91 -18.18
C GLY A 192 -2.14 -0.01 -19.41
N LYS A 193 -0.98 -0.43 -19.92
CA LYS A 193 -0.87 -1.43 -21.00
C LYS A 193 -1.47 -2.79 -20.65
N PHE A 194 -1.49 -3.14 -19.36
CA PHE A 194 -1.99 -4.41 -18.85
C PHE A 194 -3.42 -4.30 -18.29
N GLY A 195 -4.12 -3.20 -18.56
CA GLY A 195 -5.49 -2.96 -18.07
C GLY A 195 -5.60 -2.62 -16.59
N ILE A 196 -4.47 -2.33 -15.92
CA ILE A 196 -4.39 -2.01 -14.48
C ILE A 196 -4.43 -0.50 -14.32
N ILE A 197 -5.53 0.01 -13.77
CA ILE A 197 -5.79 1.45 -13.70
C ILE A 197 -5.62 1.96 -12.26
N CYS A 198 -6.01 1.15 -11.28
CA CYS A 198 -6.06 1.57 -9.87
C CYS A 198 -5.24 0.68 -8.93
N ILE A 199 -5.13 1.12 -7.68
CA ILE A 199 -4.48 0.34 -6.61
C ILE A 199 -5.23 -0.97 -6.33
N GLU A 200 -6.55 -1.00 -6.44
CA GLU A 200 -7.33 -2.21 -6.18
C GLU A 200 -7.12 -3.27 -7.26
N ASP A 201 -6.99 -2.87 -8.53
CA ASP A 201 -6.59 -3.77 -9.64
C ASP A 201 -5.19 -4.36 -9.38
N LEU A 202 -4.27 -3.56 -8.85
CA LEU A 202 -2.92 -4.01 -8.47
C LEU A 202 -2.98 -5.03 -7.32
N LEU A 203 -3.76 -4.72 -6.27
CA LEU A 203 -3.96 -5.62 -5.14
C LEU A 203 -4.57 -6.94 -5.59
N HIS A 204 -5.62 -6.88 -6.42
CA HIS A 204 -6.33 -8.05 -6.91
C HIS A 204 -5.38 -9.01 -7.58
N GLU A 205 -4.56 -8.52 -8.50
CA GLU A 205 -3.64 -9.41 -9.18
C GLU A 205 -2.50 -9.96 -8.30
N ILE A 206 -2.06 -9.18 -7.31
CA ILE A 206 -1.06 -9.68 -6.36
C ILE A 206 -1.65 -10.82 -5.54
N VAL A 207 -2.93 -10.76 -5.15
CA VAL A 207 -3.57 -11.81 -4.37
C VAL A 207 -3.90 -13.03 -5.23
N THR A 208 -4.47 -12.82 -6.42
CA THR A 208 -4.95 -13.91 -7.29
C THR A 208 -3.88 -14.53 -8.17
N VAL A 209 -2.70 -13.91 -8.29
CA VAL A 209 -1.63 -14.32 -9.22
C VAL A 209 -2.11 -14.37 -10.66
N GLY A 210 -2.62 -13.24 -11.14
CA GLY A 210 -2.98 -13.08 -12.53
C GLY A 210 -1.78 -13.14 -13.50
N PRO A 211 -2.05 -13.05 -14.82
CA PRO A 211 -1.06 -13.25 -15.88
C PRO A 211 0.12 -12.27 -15.82
N HIS A 212 -0.11 -11.06 -15.29
CA HIS A 212 0.88 -9.97 -15.27
C HIS A 212 1.53 -9.77 -13.90
N PHE A 213 1.65 -10.84 -13.10
CA PHE A 213 2.24 -10.77 -11.76
C PHE A 213 3.72 -10.32 -11.76
N LYS A 214 4.49 -10.73 -12.78
CA LYS A 214 5.95 -10.48 -12.85
C LYS A 214 6.26 -9.00 -13.09
N GLU A 215 5.49 -8.37 -13.95
CA GLU A 215 5.59 -6.97 -14.33
C GLU A 215 5.28 -6.08 -13.11
N LYS A 216 4.24 -6.43 -12.35
CA LYS A 216 3.79 -5.72 -11.14
C LYS A 216 4.81 -5.78 -10.00
N GLN A 217 5.49 -6.93 -9.85
CA GLN A 217 6.50 -7.12 -8.82
C GLN A 217 7.68 -6.15 -8.96
N THR A 218 7.93 -5.62 -10.17
CA THR A 218 9.04 -4.69 -10.47
C THR A 218 8.77 -3.26 -9.96
N ALA A 219 7.53 -2.97 -9.56
CA ALA A 219 7.10 -1.65 -9.08
C ALA A 219 7.45 -1.36 -7.59
N PRO A 220 7.21 -2.23 -6.59
CA PRO A 220 7.54 -1.93 -5.20
C PRO A 220 9.03 -2.17 -4.89
N LYS A 221 9.79 -1.07 -4.85
CA LYS A 221 11.12 -1.03 -4.22
C LYS A 221 10.94 -0.76 -2.72
N PRO A 222 11.39 -1.62 -1.80
CA PRO A 222 11.40 -1.31 -0.37
C PRO A 222 12.42 -0.18 -0.04
N ARG A 223 12.12 0.65 0.96
CA ARG A 223 12.85 1.91 1.30
C ARG A 223 14.14 1.61 2.05
N ARG A 224 15.15 2.48 1.89
CA ARG A 224 16.19 2.73 2.91
C ARG A 224 15.51 3.24 4.19
N GLY A 225 15.70 2.52 5.30
CA GLY A 225 15.08 2.85 6.57
C GLY A 225 15.32 4.30 7.00
N ALA A 226 14.28 4.94 7.55
CA ALA A 226 14.52 5.92 8.60
C ALA A 226 14.84 5.10 9.85
N SER A 227 16.07 5.20 10.35
CA SER A 227 16.36 4.82 11.73
C SER A 227 15.74 5.89 12.62
N VAL A 228 14.57 5.60 13.18
CA VAL A 228 14.22 6.17 14.47
C VAL A 228 14.79 5.17 15.47
N ASN A 229 15.60 5.63 16.42
CA ASN A 229 16.06 4.88 17.59
C ASN A 229 14.86 4.48 18.44
N GLN A 230 14.11 3.50 17.96
CA GLN A 230 13.15 2.71 18.68
C GLN A 230 13.42 1.30 18.20
N GLY A 231 13.42 0.33 19.11
CA GLY A 231 13.45 -1.08 18.76
C GLY A 231 12.37 -1.43 17.72
N PRO A 232 12.30 -2.69 17.25
CA PRO A 232 11.25 -3.10 16.33
C PRO A 232 9.89 -2.56 16.83
N PRO A 233 9.08 -1.90 15.97
CA PRO A 233 7.84 -1.29 16.43
C PRO A 233 7.02 -2.37 17.15
N PRO A 234 6.44 -2.08 18.34
CA PRO A 234 5.78 -3.09 19.17
C PRO A 234 4.66 -3.84 18.41
N GLN A 235 4.15 -3.25 17.33
CA GLN A 235 3.17 -3.87 16.43
C GLN A 235 3.74 -4.96 15.51
N CYS A 236 5.03 -4.99 15.15
CA CYS A 236 5.58 -6.13 14.38
C CYS A 236 5.78 -7.38 15.24
N SER A 237 6.10 -7.19 16.53
CA SER A 237 6.06 -8.26 17.54
C SER A 237 4.64 -8.67 17.90
N ALA A 238 3.68 -7.73 17.98
CA ALA A 238 2.28 -8.04 18.26
C ALA A 238 1.58 -8.74 17.09
N VAL A 239 1.75 -8.27 15.84
CA VAL A 239 1.17 -8.92 14.65
C VAL A 239 1.77 -10.32 14.44
N CYS A 240 3.05 -10.54 14.76
CA CYS A 240 3.65 -11.89 14.75
C CYS A 240 3.20 -12.79 15.91
N ARG A 241 2.65 -12.24 17.01
CA ARG A 241 2.08 -13.00 18.13
C ARG A 241 0.57 -13.25 17.95
N GLU A 242 -0.18 -12.29 17.40
CA GLU A 242 -1.63 -12.34 17.23
C GLU A 242 -2.08 -13.11 15.98
N THR A 243 -1.25 -13.15 14.93
CA THR A 243 -1.54 -13.92 13.73
C THR A 243 -0.58 -15.10 13.64
N GLY A 244 -0.99 -16.24 14.18
CA GLY A 244 -0.25 -17.52 14.11
C GLY A 244 0.02 -18.05 12.68
N SER A 245 -0.23 -17.24 11.65
CA SER A 245 -0.12 -17.54 10.22
C SER A 245 1.20 -17.09 9.56
N PHE A 246 2.08 -16.37 10.28
CA PHE A 246 3.32 -15.83 9.71
C PHE A 246 4.58 -16.71 9.84
N LEU A 247 4.51 -17.84 10.54
CA LEU A 247 5.71 -18.60 10.92
C LEU A 247 5.69 -20.03 10.41
N HIS A 248 5.90 -20.23 9.10
CA HIS A 248 6.29 -21.55 8.60
C HIS A 248 7.70 -21.95 9.12
N SER A 249 8.52 -20.97 9.54
CA SER A 249 9.94 -21.19 9.84
C SER A 249 10.38 -20.98 11.30
N ARG A 250 9.58 -20.34 12.19
CA ARG A 250 9.93 -20.24 13.63
C ARG A 250 9.04 -21.03 14.59
N GLY A 251 7.96 -21.65 14.11
CA GLY A 251 7.02 -22.39 14.94
C GLY A 251 7.63 -23.59 15.69
N LYS A 252 8.71 -24.18 15.17
CA LYS A 252 9.38 -25.34 15.79
C LYS A 252 10.55 -24.96 16.71
N TRP A 253 11.27 -23.86 16.45
CA TRP A 253 12.45 -23.49 17.24
C TRP A 253 12.09 -22.77 18.56
N LEU A 254 11.09 -21.87 18.55
CA LEU A 254 10.62 -21.20 19.78
C LEU A 254 9.90 -22.15 20.74
N ARG A 255 9.13 -23.11 20.21
CA ARG A 255 8.41 -24.10 21.04
C ARG A 255 9.41 -24.98 21.82
N ARG A 256 10.56 -25.32 21.19
CA ARG A 256 11.63 -26.12 21.80
C ARG A 256 12.45 -25.38 22.87
N GLN A 257 12.57 -24.04 22.79
CA GLN A 257 13.18 -23.24 23.85
C GLN A 257 12.22 -22.96 25.00
N SER A 258 10.93 -22.75 24.70
CA SER A 258 9.89 -22.54 25.71
C SER A 258 9.69 -23.75 26.64
N GLN A 259 9.76 -24.98 26.12
CA GLN A 259 9.69 -26.18 26.97
C GLN A 259 10.90 -26.32 27.90
N ARG A 260 12.13 -26.03 27.41
CA ARG A 260 13.34 -26.10 28.25
C ARG A 260 13.41 -25.04 29.36
N SER A 261 12.72 -23.92 29.21
CA SER A 261 12.65 -22.88 30.24
C SER A 261 11.58 -23.13 31.31
N VAL A 262 10.55 -23.94 31.03
CA VAL A 262 9.49 -24.27 32.00
C VAL A 262 9.93 -25.39 32.95
N ASP A 263 10.83 -26.28 32.49
CA ASP A 263 11.33 -27.40 33.31
C ASP A 263 12.47 -27.01 34.29
N ARG A 264 12.82 -25.72 34.42
CA ARG A 264 13.89 -25.21 35.31
C ARG A 264 13.44 -24.05 36.21
N ALA A 265 12.19 -24.04 36.68
CA ALA A 265 11.78 -23.16 37.77
C ALA A 265 11.81 -23.94 39.11
N PRO A 266 12.62 -23.55 40.10
CA PRO A 266 12.58 -24.16 41.43
C PRO A 266 11.29 -23.76 42.15
N SER A 267 10.55 -24.75 42.63
CA SER A 267 9.36 -24.57 43.46
C SER A 267 9.75 -23.99 44.82
N HIS A 268 9.60 -22.67 45.00
CA HIS A 268 9.63 -22.07 46.34
C HIS A 268 8.34 -22.45 47.07
N ARG A 269 8.43 -23.34 48.07
CA ARG A 269 7.37 -23.53 49.06
C ARG A 269 7.37 -22.31 50.01
N PRO A 270 6.21 -21.73 50.36
CA PRO A 270 6.13 -20.69 51.37
C PRO A 270 6.51 -21.23 52.75
N ARG A 271 7.37 -20.52 53.49
CA ARG A 271 7.66 -20.79 54.90
C ARG A 271 6.45 -20.41 55.74
N GLU A 272 5.85 -21.38 56.43
CA GLU A 272 4.86 -21.15 57.48
C GLU A 272 5.52 -20.42 58.67
N TYR A 273 4.93 -19.29 59.07
CA TYR A 273 5.30 -18.54 60.26
C TYR A 273 4.68 -19.23 61.49
N ARG A 274 5.50 -19.95 62.27
CA ARG A 274 5.11 -20.50 63.58
C ARG A 274 5.27 -19.42 64.64
N HIS A 275 4.16 -18.89 65.16
CA HIS A 275 4.18 -18.06 66.37
C HIS A 275 4.51 -18.92 67.60
N SER A 276 5.69 -18.70 68.20
CA SER A 276 6.04 -19.29 69.49
C SER A 276 5.37 -18.50 70.63
N LYS A 277 4.43 -19.12 71.34
CA LYS A 277 4.05 -18.66 72.69
C LYS A 277 5.24 -18.89 73.62
N ARG A 278 5.76 -17.81 74.20
CA ARG A 278 6.72 -17.84 75.31
C ARG A 278 6.00 -18.35 76.55
N GLY A 279 6.47 -19.46 77.11
CA GLY A 279 6.24 -19.86 78.49
C GLY A 279 7.59 -20.09 79.15
N LYS A 280 7.94 -19.26 80.13
CA LYS A 280 8.99 -19.53 81.12
C LYS A 280 8.47 -18.98 82.45
N ARG A 281 8.29 -19.93 83.38
CA ARG A 281 8.35 -19.85 84.84
C ARG A 281 7.53 -18.77 85.54
#